data_AF-A0A5D2SU86-F1
#
_entry.id   AF-A0A5D2SU86-F1
#
_cell.length_a   1.000
_cell.length_b   1.000
_cell.length_c   1.000
_cell.angle_alpha   90.00
_cell.angle_beta   90.00
_cell.angle_gamma   90.00
#
_symmetry.space_group_name_H-M   'P 1'
#
loop_
_entity.id
_entity.type
_entity.pdbx_description
1 polymer ?
#
loop_
_entity_poly.entity_id
_entity_poly.type
_entity_poly.pdbx_seq_one_letter_code
_entity_poly.pdbx_strand_id
1 'polypeptide(L)'
;MAKHASAAVGWGHHHLQKRWLLALLLMLTVSTVIAFFMRAAFDSCDRNVSVDNVISSARDSVQVADKRAPQIAAAKPSPLSFMKSKIVLLVSHELSLSGGPLLLMELAFLLRSVGAEVNWVTFMKPSETDEVIYSLEHKMLDRGVQVFSAFGKEAIDTALRADLVVLNTAVAGKWVDYVLKEDIHRVLPKVLWWIHEMRGHYFKLEYVKHLPSVAGAMIDSHVTAEYWKNRTQERLKIKMPETYVVHLGNSNELMQVAEDSVAKRVLREHVRESLGVRNDDLLFALINSVSRGKGQDLFLRSFYDALQLIKQKKMQVPPLHAVIVGSDMSAHTKLEM
;
A
#
# COMPACT_ATOMS: atom_id res chain seq x y z
N MET A 1 -31.58 -52.68 62.31
CA MET A 1 -32.54 -51.58 62.13
C MET A 1 -31.82 -50.26 62.38
N ALA A 2 -31.76 -49.36 61.38
CA ALA A 2 -31.65 -47.88 61.39
C ALA A 2 -30.55 -47.18 62.24
N LYS A 3 -29.90 -46.05 61.88
CA LYS A 3 -29.88 -45.13 60.72
C LYS A 3 -28.68 -44.16 60.93
N HIS A 4 -28.16 -43.59 59.84
CA HIS A 4 -27.18 -42.48 59.77
C HIS A 4 -27.61 -41.19 60.49
N ALA A 5 -26.64 -40.36 60.89
CA ALA A 5 -26.65 -38.90 60.62
C ALA A 5 -25.27 -38.26 60.78
N SER A 6 -24.95 -37.39 59.82
CA SER A 6 -23.71 -36.63 59.61
C SER A 6 -23.98 -35.13 59.63
N ALA A 7 -22.95 -34.36 60.02
CA ALA A 7 -22.58 -33.01 59.54
C ALA A 7 -23.45 -31.79 59.92
N ALA A 8 -22.78 -30.77 60.48
CA ALA A 8 -23.22 -29.38 60.46
C ALA A 8 -22.02 -28.42 60.52
N VAL A 9 -21.38 -28.11 59.38
CA VAL A 9 -20.58 -26.88 59.18
C VAL A 9 -20.62 -26.52 57.69
N GLY A 10 -21.01 -25.29 57.33
CA GLY A 10 -20.68 -24.72 56.02
C GLY A 10 -21.81 -24.12 55.18
N TRP A 11 -22.67 -23.25 55.75
CA TRP A 11 -23.65 -22.47 54.95
C TRP A 11 -23.38 -20.95 54.86
N GLY A 12 -22.42 -20.42 55.61
CA GLY A 12 -22.14 -18.97 55.63
C GLY A 12 -21.23 -18.44 54.50
N HIS A 13 -20.30 -19.25 53.99
CA HIS A 13 -19.26 -18.76 53.07
C HIS A 13 -19.71 -18.64 51.61
N HIS A 14 -20.60 -19.52 51.15
CA HIS A 14 -21.06 -19.54 49.75
C HIS A 14 -21.93 -18.34 49.35
N HIS A 15 -22.65 -17.74 50.30
CA HIS A 15 -23.57 -16.64 50.02
C HIS A 15 -22.84 -15.29 49.87
N LEU A 16 -21.72 -15.11 50.59
CA LEU A 16 -20.91 -13.91 50.51
C LEU A 16 -20.14 -13.87 49.17
N GLN A 17 -19.56 -14.99 48.76
CA GLN A 17 -18.76 -15.10 47.53
C GLN A 17 -19.60 -14.86 46.24
N LYS A 18 -20.86 -15.33 46.22
CA LYS A 18 -21.79 -15.07 45.10
C LYS A 18 -22.17 -13.60 44.94
N ARG A 19 -22.32 -12.84 46.05
CA ARG A 19 -22.66 -11.41 46.00
C ARG A 19 -21.51 -10.56 45.44
N TRP A 20 -20.27 -10.91 45.78
CA TRP A 20 -19.08 -10.25 45.22
C TRP A 20 -18.87 -10.55 43.74
N LEU A 21 -19.12 -11.79 43.32
CA LEU A 21 -19.07 -12.16 41.90
C LEU A 21 -20.15 -11.44 41.07
N LEU A 22 -21.38 -11.33 41.60
CA LEU A 22 -22.46 -10.58 40.99
C LEU A 22 -22.14 -9.08 40.89
N ALA A 23 -21.55 -8.49 41.93
CA ALA A 23 -21.12 -7.09 41.92
C ALA A 23 -20.02 -6.83 40.89
N LEU A 24 -19.04 -7.75 40.76
CA LEU A 24 -17.98 -7.67 39.74
C LEU A 24 -18.55 -7.77 38.32
N LEU A 25 -19.51 -8.66 38.10
CA LEU A 25 -20.19 -8.83 36.81
C LEU A 25 -21.00 -7.58 36.44
N LEU A 26 -21.69 -6.98 37.41
CA LEU A 26 -22.42 -5.71 37.24
C LEU A 26 -21.49 -4.53 36.93
N MET A 27 -20.32 -4.46 37.57
CA MET A 27 -19.33 -3.42 37.28
C MET A 27 -18.74 -3.59 35.87
N LEU A 28 -18.51 -4.82 35.42
CA LEU A 28 -18.04 -5.13 34.08
C LEU A 28 -19.08 -4.81 32.99
N THR A 29 -20.37 -5.06 33.24
CA THR A 29 -21.43 -4.71 32.28
C THR A 29 -21.70 -3.21 32.22
N VAL A 30 -21.64 -2.50 33.34
CA VAL A 30 -21.77 -1.03 33.34
C VAL A 30 -20.59 -0.38 32.63
N SER A 31 -19.37 -0.90 32.84
CA SER A 31 -18.15 -0.44 32.14
C SER A 31 -18.26 -0.60 30.61
N THR A 32 -18.71 -1.76 30.12
CA THR A 32 -18.86 -1.99 28.67
C THR A 32 -19.96 -1.14 28.06
N VAL A 33 -21.07 -0.92 28.75
CA VAL A 33 -22.16 -0.03 28.29
C VAL A 33 -21.68 1.42 28.18
N ILE A 34 -20.94 1.94 29.18
CA ILE A 34 -20.37 3.29 29.14
C ILE A 34 -19.35 3.43 27.98
N ALA A 35 -18.53 2.41 27.74
CA ALA A 35 -17.59 2.40 26.61
C ALA A 35 -18.30 2.44 25.25
N PHE A 36 -19.45 1.75 25.12
CA PHE A 36 -20.27 1.79 23.90
C PHE A 36 -20.92 3.17 23.68
N PHE A 37 -21.42 3.82 24.74
CA PHE A 37 -21.98 5.18 24.63
C PHE A 37 -20.92 6.24 24.35
N MET A 38 -19.73 6.14 24.95
CA MET A 38 -18.60 7.01 24.63
C MET A 38 -18.18 6.82 23.17
N ARG A 39 -18.06 5.57 22.69
CA ARG A 39 -17.66 5.30 21.30
C ARG A 39 -18.71 5.80 20.29
N ALA A 40 -20.00 5.66 20.57
CA ALA A 40 -21.07 6.21 19.73
C ALA A 40 -21.14 7.75 19.75
N ALA A 41 -20.72 8.41 20.84
CA ALA A 41 -20.64 9.87 20.92
C ALA A 41 -19.43 10.46 20.17
N PHE A 42 -18.40 9.66 19.91
CA PHE A 42 -17.21 10.07 19.15
C PHE A 42 -17.21 9.63 17.68
N ASP A 43 -18.16 8.79 17.24
CA ASP A 43 -18.23 8.27 15.87
C ASP A 43 -19.26 9.01 14.98
N SER A 44 -19.57 10.26 15.32
CA SER A 44 -20.36 11.14 14.46
C SER A 44 -19.57 12.41 14.19
N CYS A 45 -18.89 12.47 13.05
CA CYS A 45 -18.67 13.69 12.27
C CYS A 45 -18.16 13.34 10.86
N ASP A 46 -19.10 12.91 10.03
CA ASP A 46 -19.17 13.39 8.66
C ASP A 46 -19.47 14.90 8.73
N ARG A 47 -18.69 15.76 8.05
CA ARG A 47 -19.19 17.00 7.44
C ARG A 47 -18.14 17.76 6.62
N ASN A 48 -18.46 17.81 5.34
CA ASN A 48 -18.19 18.87 4.37
C ASN A 48 -18.02 20.26 5.01
N VAL A 49 -16.85 20.87 4.77
CA VAL A 49 -16.64 22.31 4.96
C VAL A 49 -16.83 22.99 3.61
N SER A 50 -18.04 23.49 3.37
CA SER A 50 -18.29 24.56 2.42
C SER A 50 -18.04 25.90 3.14
N VAL A 51 -17.06 26.64 2.62
CA VAL A 51 -16.77 28.02 3.00
C VAL A 51 -17.85 28.91 2.37
N ASP A 52 -18.63 29.62 3.19
CA ASP A 52 -18.98 31.02 2.95
C ASP A 52 -19.82 31.62 4.10
N ASN A 53 -19.36 32.78 4.58
CA ASN A 53 -20.06 33.90 5.22
C ASN A 53 -21.08 33.64 6.34
N VAL A 54 -20.82 34.19 7.54
CA VAL A 54 -21.58 35.32 8.12
C VAL A 54 -20.88 35.83 9.38
N ILE A 55 -20.67 37.15 9.39
CA ILE A 55 -20.20 37.98 10.50
C ILE A 55 -21.36 38.25 11.48
N SER A 56 -21.02 38.34 12.78
CA SER A 56 -21.65 39.14 13.86
C SER A 56 -22.44 38.44 14.98
N SER A 57 -21.94 38.74 16.20
CA SER A 57 -22.60 38.75 17.52
C SER A 57 -22.87 37.37 18.15
N ALA A 58 -22.67 37.12 19.44
CA ALA A 58 -22.49 37.99 20.59
C ALA A 58 -21.61 37.30 21.65
N ARG A 59 -21.13 38.14 22.57
CA ARG A 59 -20.28 37.83 23.72
C ARG A 59 -21.00 36.90 24.70
N ASP A 60 -20.32 35.85 25.17
CA ASP A 60 -20.17 35.64 26.61
C ASP A 60 -19.00 34.72 26.95
N SER A 61 -18.29 35.12 27.99
CA SER A 61 -16.96 34.69 28.39
C SER A 61 -16.98 33.46 29.29
N VAL A 62 -16.24 32.42 28.90
CA VAL A 62 -15.62 31.48 29.84
C VAL A 62 -14.16 31.30 29.42
N GLN A 63 -13.27 31.87 30.24
CA GLN A 63 -11.83 31.74 30.08
C GLN A 63 -11.40 30.31 30.44
N VAL A 64 -11.09 29.50 29.43
CA VAL A 64 -10.24 28.32 29.59
C VAL A 64 -8.90 28.68 28.95
N ALA A 65 -7.84 28.57 29.75
CA ALA A 65 -6.48 28.88 29.34
C ALA A 65 -6.02 27.96 28.21
N ASP A 66 -6.22 28.40 26.96
CA ASP A 66 -5.60 27.78 25.81
C ASP A 66 -4.09 28.04 25.87
N LYS A 67 -3.33 26.98 26.14
CA LYS A 67 -1.90 26.95 25.85
C LYS A 67 -1.76 27.25 24.36
N ARG A 68 -1.36 28.49 24.05
CA ARG A 68 -0.97 28.91 22.70
C ARG A 68 -0.06 27.83 22.11
N ALA A 69 -0.61 27.09 21.15
CA ALA A 69 0.19 26.31 20.23
C ALA A 69 1.25 27.25 19.63
N PRO A 70 2.53 26.86 19.59
CA PRO A 70 3.54 27.66 18.93
C PRO A 70 3.08 27.92 17.50
N GLN A 71 3.21 29.17 17.07
CA GLN A 71 2.96 29.62 15.71
C GLN A 71 3.46 28.56 14.73
N ILE A 72 2.56 28.04 13.90
CA ILE A 72 2.88 27.12 12.81
C ILE A 72 3.96 27.81 11.99
N ALA A 73 5.21 27.37 12.16
CA ALA A 73 6.30 27.74 11.28
C ALA A 73 5.78 27.47 9.87
N ALA A 74 5.78 28.50 9.02
CA ALA A 74 5.28 28.39 7.65
C ALA A 74 5.78 27.08 7.06
N ALA A 75 4.86 26.14 6.82
CA ALA A 75 5.22 24.80 6.38
C ALA A 75 6.07 24.97 5.12
N LYS A 76 7.27 24.38 5.11
CA LYS A 76 8.15 24.45 3.94
C LYS A 76 7.33 24.06 2.71
N PRO A 77 7.37 24.85 1.62
CA PRO A 77 6.61 24.54 0.43
C PRO A 77 6.96 23.11 -0.03
N SER A 78 5.94 22.35 -0.42
CA SER A 78 6.15 20.99 -0.92
C SER A 78 7.22 20.99 -2.02
N PRO A 79 8.17 20.05 -2.03
CA PRO A 79 9.18 19.97 -3.08
C PRO A 79 8.55 19.77 -4.48
N LEU A 80 7.29 19.36 -4.55
CA LEU A 80 6.52 19.20 -5.78
C LEU A 80 5.71 20.45 -6.17
N SER A 81 5.89 21.60 -5.50
CA SER A 81 5.10 22.82 -5.79
C SER A 81 5.22 23.32 -7.23
N PHE A 82 6.31 22.97 -7.93
CA PHE A 82 6.52 23.28 -9.34
C PHE A 82 5.53 22.55 -10.28
N MET A 83 4.85 21.52 -9.78
CA MET A 83 3.82 20.77 -10.52
C MET A 83 2.43 21.42 -10.44
N LYS A 84 2.26 22.50 -9.69
CA LYS A 84 0.99 23.20 -9.59
C LYS A 84 0.51 23.62 -10.99
N SER A 85 -0.77 23.33 -11.29
CA SER A 85 -1.41 23.62 -12.58
C SER A 85 -0.82 22.89 -13.80
N LYS A 86 0.10 21.94 -13.60
CA LYS A 86 0.62 21.08 -14.67
C LYS A 86 -0.35 19.95 -14.98
N ILE A 87 -0.44 19.59 -16.25
CA ILE A 87 -1.25 18.45 -16.71
C ILE A 87 -0.34 17.23 -16.80
N VAL A 88 -0.67 16.19 -16.02
CA VAL A 88 0.08 14.94 -15.96
C VAL A 88 -0.81 13.80 -16.45
N LEU A 89 -0.31 13.00 -17.38
CA LEU A 89 -0.94 11.75 -17.82
C LEU A 89 -0.13 10.56 -17.28
N LEU A 90 -0.78 9.70 -16.52
CA LEU A 90 -0.22 8.46 -15.99
C LEU A 90 -0.78 7.29 -16.79
N VAL A 91 0.11 6.48 -17.37
CA VAL A 91 -0.26 5.36 -18.24
C VAL A 91 0.20 4.06 -17.59
N SER A 92 -0.74 3.19 -17.26
CA SER A 92 -0.46 1.86 -16.75
C SER A 92 -1.04 0.78 -17.66
N HIS A 93 -0.36 -0.37 -17.75
CA HIS A 93 -0.91 -1.52 -18.46
C HIS A 93 -1.99 -2.21 -17.64
N GLU A 94 -1.79 -2.36 -16.34
CA GLU A 94 -2.76 -2.94 -15.41
C GLU A 94 -3.10 -1.96 -14.28
N LEU A 95 -4.21 -2.22 -13.59
CA LEU A 95 -4.56 -1.59 -12.32
C LEU A 95 -4.86 -2.72 -11.32
N SER A 96 -3.96 -2.95 -10.38
CA SER A 96 -4.01 -4.10 -9.46
C SER A 96 -3.45 -3.71 -8.09
N LEU A 97 -3.53 -4.62 -7.12
CA LEU A 97 -2.89 -4.46 -5.81
C LEU A 97 -1.40 -4.82 -5.82
N SER A 98 -0.75 -4.74 -6.98
CA SER A 98 0.69 -4.96 -7.13
C SER A 98 1.49 -3.66 -6.93
N GLY A 99 2.80 -3.79 -6.72
CA GLY A 99 3.65 -2.64 -6.36
C GLY A 99 3.64 -1.51 -7.40
N GLY A 100 3.79 -1.83 -8.69
CA GLY A 100 3.90 -0.80 -9.75
C GLY A 100 2.67 0.11 -9.84
N PRO A 101 1.45 -0.44 -10.04
CA PRO A 101 0.22 0.35 -10.08
C PRO A 101 -0.04 1.14 -8.79
N LEU A 102 0.19 0.55 -7.62
CA LEU A 102 -0.02 1.24 -6.34
C LEU A 102 0.96 2.42 -6.18
N LEU A 103 2.23 2.26 -6.55
CA LEU A 103 3.21 3.35 -6.50
C LEU A 103 2.85 4.49 -7.46
N LEU A 104 2.41 4.17 -8.67
CA LEU A 104 1.97 5.17 -9.64
C LEU A 104 0.71 5.91 -9.12
N MET A 105 -0.19 5.22 -8.45
CA MET A 105 -1.39 5.81 -7.83
C MET A 105 -1.01 6.74 -6.66
N GLU A 106 -0.05 6.36 -5.82
CA GLU A 106 0.46 7.25 -4.76
C GLU A 106 1.13 8.50 -5.35
N LEU A 107 1.89 8.36 -6.45
CA LEU A 107 2.40 9.53 -7.18
C LEU A 107 1.25 10.42 -7.70
N ALA A 108 0.17 9.83 -8.22
CA ALA A 108 -1.02 10.57 -8.65
C ALA A 108 -1.58 11.43 -7.51
N PHE A 109 -1.70 10.85 -6.30
CA PHE A 109 -2.21 11.56 -5.13
C PHE A 109 -1.25 12.67 -4.65
N LEU A 110 0.06 12.43 -4.66
CA LEU A 110 1.04 13.45 -4.33
C LEU A 110 0.96 14.64 -5.31
N LEU A 111 0.83 14.38 -6.61
CA LEU A 111 0.68 15.42 -7.64
C LEU A 111 -0.65 16.18 -7.49
N ARG A 112 -1.76 15.48 -7.21
CA ARG A 112 -3.05 16.12 -6.92
C ARG A 112 -2.97 17.02 -5.68
N SER A 113 -2.26 16.60 -4.64
CA SER A 113 -2.12 17.37 -3.39
C SER A 113 -1.45 18.73 -3.57
N VAL A 114 -0.63 18.90 -4.61
CA VAL A 114 0.03 20.17 -4.96
C VAL A 114 -0.69 20.95 -6.06
N GLY A 115 -1.87 20.48 -6.49
CA GLY A 115 -2.72 21.15 -7.46
C GLY A 115 -2.35 20.90 -8.93
N ALA A 116 -1.66 19.80 -9.25
CA ALA A 116 -1.51 19.34 -10.64
C ALA A 116 -2.82 18.72 -11.14
N GLU A 117 -3.16 18.89 -12.41
CA GLU A 117 -4.22 18.10 -13.06
C GLU A 117 -3.66 16.72 -13.39
N VAL A 118 -4.27 15.65 -12.88
CA VAL A 118 -3.77 14.29 -13.05
C VAL A 118 -4.82 13.44 -13.74
N ASN A 119 -4.40 12.86 -14.85
CA ASN A 119 -5.19 11.99 -15.71
C ASN A 119 -4.56 10.60 -15.68
N TRP A 120 -5.38 9.55 -15.62
CA TRP A 120 -4.96 8.16 -15.52
C TRP A 120 -5.63 7.33 -16.61
N VAL A 121 -4.83 6.46 -17.24
CA VAL A 121 -5.34 5.45 -18.16
C VAL A 121 -4.76 4.06 -17.87
N THR A 122 -5.62 3.05 -17.99
CA THR A 122 -5.25 1.62 -17.91
C THR A 122 -5.61 0.95 -19.23
N PHE A 123 -4.63 0.38 -19.96
CA PHE A 123 -4.87 -0.12 -21.33
C PHE A 123 -5.05 -1.64 -21.46
N MET A 124 -4.78 -2.43 -20.42
CA MET A 124 -5.14 -3.85 -20.36
C MET A 124 -6.14 -4.05 -19.23
N LYS A 125 -7.42 -3.86 -19.55
CA LYS A 125 -8.53 -4.16 -18.64
C LYS A 125 -9.19 -5.49 -19.03
N PRO A 126 -9.63 -6.32 -18.06
CA PRO A 126 -10.47 -7.47 -18.36
C PRO A 126 -11.79 -7.01 -19.01
N SER A 127 -12.43 -7.90 -19.76
CA SER A 127 -13.74 -7.63 -20.40
C SER A 127 -14.88 -7.56 -19.39
N GLU A 128 -14.74 -8.29 -18.27
CA GLU A 128 -15.70 -8.30 -17.18
C GLU A 128 -15.36 -7.23 -16.13
N THR A 129 -16.36 -6.87 -15.34
CA THR A 129 -16.15 -5.94 -14.23
C THR A 129 -15.29 -6.61 -13.17
N ASP A 130 -14.14 -6.00 -12.89
CA ASP A 130 -13.24 -6.43 -11.83
C ASP A 130 -13.41 -5.52 -10.61
N GLU A 131 -13.77 -6.10 -9.46
CA GLU A 131 -14.05 -5.35 -8.23
C GLU A 131 -12.83 -4.56 -7.73
N VAL A 132 -11.62 -5.08 -7.94
CA VAL A 132 -10.37 -4.41 -7.54
C VAL A 132 -10.13 -3.19 -8.42
N ILE A 133 -10.25 -3.35 -9.74
CA ILE A 133 -10.13 -2.22 -10.69
C ILE A 133 -11.19 -1.17 -10.35
N TYR A 134 -12.44 -1.58 -10.20
CA TYR A 134 -13.54 -0.67 -9.85
C TYR A 134 -13.21 0.12 -8.58
N SER A 135 -12.81 -0.56 -7.49
CA SER A 135 -12.48 0.07 -6.22
C SER A 135 -11.31 1.07 -6.34
N LEU A 136 -10.25 0.69 -7.06
CA LEU A 136 -9.07 1.55 -7.26
C LEU A 136 -9.38 2.78 -8.12
N GLU A 137 -10.21 2.64 -9.16
CA GLU A 137 -10.64 3.79 -9.98
C GLU A 137 -11.51 4.75 -9.20
N HIS A 138 -12.44 4.26 -8.37
CA HIS A 138 -13.26 5.10 -7.50
C HIS A 138 -12.39 5.85 -6.50
N LYS A 139 -11.42 5.17 -5.87
CA LYS A 139 -10.45 5.81 -4.98
C LYS A 139 -9.65 6.92 -5.69
N MET A 140 -9.31 6.73 -6.96
CA MET A 140 -8.65 7.75 -7.77
C MET A 140 -9.55 8.96 -8.04
N LEU A 141 -10.78 8.71 -8.46
CA LEU A 141 -11.79 9.75 -8.72
C LEU A 141 -12.10 10.57 -7.46
N ASP A 142 -12.26 9.91 -6.30
CA ASP A 142 -12.51 10.56 -5.01
C ASP A 142 -11.38 11.50 -4.59
N ARG A 143 -10.15 11.26 -5.08
CA ARG A 143 -8.98 12.14 -4.86
C ARG A 143 -8.71 13.08 -6.05
N GLY A 144 -9.66 13.20 -6.96
CA GLY A 144 -9.66 14.13 -8.08
C GLY A 144 -8.70 13.75 -9.22
N VAL A 145 -8.26 12.50 -9.29
CA VAL A 145 -7.58 11.95 -10.48
C VAL A 145 -8.64 11.60 -11.51
N GLN A 146 -8.51 12.10 -12.73
CA GLN A 146 -9.42 11.75 -13.82
C GLN A 146 -9.04 10.38 -14.38
N VAL A 147 -10.02 9.49 -14.55
CA VAL A 147 -9.81 8.15 -15.08
C VAL A 147 -10.66 7.97 -16.32
N PHE A 148 -10.05 7.62 -17.44
CA PHE A 148 -10.76 7.40 -18.71
C PHE A 148 -10.11 6.29 -19.54
N SER A 149 -10.73 5.98 -20.69
CA SER A 149 -10.25 4.96 -21.60
C SER A 149 -8.83 5.25 -22.08
N ALA A 150 -7.95 4.25 -22.06
CA ALA A 150 -6.62 4.39 -22.65
C ALA A 150 -6.62 4.52 -24.17
N PHE A 151 -7.78 4.34 -24.81
CA PHE A 151 -7.96 4.36 -26.25
C PHE A 151 -8.91 5.46 -26.67
N GLY A 152 -8.69 5.99 -27.87
CA GLY A 152 -9.54 7.00 -28.50
C GLY A 152 -8.97 8.41 -28.38
N LYS A 153 -9.77 9.37 -28.87
CA LYS A 153 -9.34 10.76 -29.04
C LYS A 153 -8.98 11.44 -27.73
N GLU A 154 -9.73 11.18 -26.66
CA GLU A 154 -9.48 11.79 -25.35
C GLU A 154 -8.08 11.47 -24.79
N ALA A 155 -7.62 10.22 -24.93
CA ALA A 155 -6.28 9.82 -24.52
C ALA A 155 -5.18 10.48 -25.36
N ILE A 156 -5.38 10.59 -26.67
CA ILE A 156 -4.43 11.26 -27.59
C ILE A 156 -4.37 12.75 -27.29
N ASP A 157 -5.52 13.43 -27.21
CA ASP A 157 -5.62 14.86 -26.94
C ASP A 157 -5.01 15.20 -25.57
N THR A 158 -5.26 14.38 -24.56
CA THR A 158 -4.65 14.54 -23.23
C THR A 158 -3.14 14.30 -23.28
N ALA A 159 -2.68 13.24 -23.94
CA ALA A 159 -1.25 12.99 -24.13
C ALA A 159 -0.56 14.13 -24.88
N LEU A 160 -1.21 14.78 -25.85
CA LEU A 160 -0.69 15.92 -26.60
C LEU A 160 -0.65 17.22 -25.79
N ARG A 161 -1.63 17.46 -24.92
CA ARG A 161 -1.68 18.65 -24.04
C ARG A 161 -0.86 18.52 -22.76
N ALA A 162 -0.60 17.30 -22.30
CA ALA A 162 0.10 17.06 -21.05
C ALA A 162 1.46 17.78 -20.99
N ASP A 163 1.80 18.34 -19.85
CA ASP A 163 3.15 18.83 -19.54
C ASP A 163 4.10 17.66 -19.25
N LEU A 164 3.56 16.56 -18.71
CA LEU A 164 4.30 15.34 -18.34
C LEU A 164 3.46 14.10 -18.64
N VAL A 165 4.08 13.10 -19.27
CA VAL A 165 3.50 11.75 -19.41
C VAL A 165 4.38 10.78 -18.64
N VAL A 166 3.80 10.00 -17.73
CA VAL A 166 4.51 8.93 -17.02
C VAL A 166 4.06 7.58 -17.56
N LEU A 167 5.00 6.86 -18.16
CA LEU A 167 4.77 5.47 -18.60
C LEU A 167 5.17 4.53 -17.46
N ASN A 168 4.23 3.73 -16.98
CA ASN A 168 4.47 2.75 -15.93
C ASN A 168 4.82 1.38 -16.51
N THR A 169 5.97 0.85 -16.07
CA THR A 169 6.60 -0.39 -16.51
C THR A 169 7.04 -0.38 -17.97
N ALA A 170 7.90 -1.33 -18.36
CA ALA A 170 8.30 -1.50 -19.76
C ALA A 170 7.11 -1.90 -20.67
N VAL A 171 6.01 -2.41 -20.11
CA VAL A 171 4.83 -2.84 -20.88
C VAL A 171 4.13 -1.65 -21.52
N ALA A 172 4.16 -0.47 -20.90
CA ALA A 172 3.55 0.76 -21.41
C ALA A 172 4.12 1.22 -22.77
N GLY A 173 5.28 0.71 -23.22
CA GLY A 173 5.79 0.98 -24.56
C GLY A 173 4.84 0.53 -25.68
N LYS A 174 4.02 -0.50 -25.43
CA LYS A 174 3.00 -0.97 -26.39
C LYS A 174 1.89 0.05 -26.61
N TRP A 175 1.51 0.76 -25.56
CA TRP A 175 0.48 1.79 -25.64
C TRP A 175 0.94 2.97 -26.51
N VAL A 176 2.21 3.37 -26.41
CA VAL A 176 2.80 4.45 -27.22
C VAL A 176 2.62 4.16 -28.71
N ASP A 177 2.99 2.96 -29.15
CA ASP A 177 2.87 2.56 -30.55
C ASP A 177 1.43 2.50 -31.03
N TYR A 178 0.56 1.88 -30.22
CA TYR A 178 -0.80 1.59 -30.63
C TYR A 178 -1.67 2.85 -30.65
N VAL A 179 -1.50 3.73 -29.66
CA VAL A 179 -2.40 4.87 -29.44
C VAL A 179 -1.90 6.14 -30.10
N LEU A 180 -0.61 6.47 -29.98
CA LEU A 180 -0.11 7.77 -30.42
C LEU A 180 0.21 7.82 -31.92
N LYS A 181 0.58 6.69 -32.55
CA LYS A 181 0.82 6.59 -34.00
C LYS A 181 1.69 7.74 -34.54
N GLU A 182 1.13 8.64 -35.36
CA GLU A 182 1.86 9.77 -35.96
C GLU A 182 2.24 10.86 -34.93
N ASP A 183 1.54 10.94 -33.81
CA ASP A 183 1.77 11.94 -32.75
C ASP A 183 2.91 11.54 -31.79
N ILE A 184 3.50 10.35 -31.93
CA ILE A 184 4.55 9.83 -31.04
C ILE A 184 5.67 10.86 -30.83
N HIS A 185 6.20 11.46 -31.89
CA HIS A 185 7.32 12.39 -31.82
C HIS A 185 7.03 13.66 -31.01
N ARG A 186 5.75 14.03 -30.87
CA ARG A 186 5.30 15.20 -30.09
C ARG A 186 5.16 14.88 -28.60
N VAL A 187 4.99 13.61 -28.26
CA VAL A 187 4.77 13.14 -26.89
C VAL A 187 6.05 12.62 -26.23
N LEU A 188 6.91 11.90 -26.95
CA LEU A 188 8.12 11.31 -26.34
C LEU A 188 9.01 12.32 -25.58
N PRO A 189 9.26 13.56 -26.06
CA PRO A 189 10.10 14.51 -25.34
C PRO A 189 9.59 14.97 -23.97
N LYS A 190 8.35 14.64 -23.60
CA LYS A 190 7.74 14.91 -22.28
C LYS A 190 7.42 13.64 -21.50
N VAL A 191 7.93 12.50 -21.94
CA VAL A 191 7.74 11.22 -21.26
C VAL A 191 8.82 11.01 -20.21
N LEU A 192 8.41 10.73 -18.97
CA LEU A 192 9.22 10.03 -17.99
C LEU A 192 8.78 8.56 -17.93
N TRP A 193 9.70 7.65 -18.22
CA TRP A 193 9.39 6.23 -18.22
C TRP A 193 9.83 5.58 -16.90
N TRP A 194 8.87 5.20 -16.06
CA TRP A 194 9.15 4.54 -14.78
C TRP A 194 9.17 3.02 -14.94
N ILE A 195 10.35 2.41 -14.75
CA ILE A 195 10.56 0.98 -14.91
C ILE A 195 10.94 0.35 -13.56
N HIS A 196 10.10 -0.58 -13.10
CA HIS A 196 10.21 -1.19 -11.78
C HIS A 196 10.91 -2.57 -11.82
N GLU A 197 10.90 -3.23 -12.98
CA GLU A 197 11.20 -4.65 -13.08
C GLU A 197 12.55 -4.95 -13.75
N MET A 198 13.21 -6.02 -13.30
CA MET A 198 14.39 -6.61 -13.95
C MET A 198 14.02 -7.87 -14.74
N ARG A 199 13.02 -7.77 -15.62
CA ARG A 199 12.48 -8.91 -16.37
C ARG A 199 13.15 -9.05 -17.75
N GLY A 200 13.88 -10.16 -17.93
CA GLY A 200 14.66 -10.42 -19.13
C GLY A 200 13.87 -10.48 -20.45
N HIS A 201 12.55 -10.73 -20.41
CA HIS A 201 11.70 -10.78 -21.61
C HIS A 201 11.25 -9.41 -22.11
N TYR A 202 11.42 -8.34 -21.33
CA TYR A 202 11.12 -6.96 -21.75
C TYR A 202 12.17 -6.37 -22.68
N PHE A 203 13.34 -7.00 -22.83
CA PHE A 203 14.36 -6.58 -23.80
C PHE A 203 14.00 -7.03 -25.22
N LYS A 204 12.90 -6.49 -25.74
CA LYS A 204 12.43 -6.61 -27.13
C LYS A 204 11.97 -5.23 -27.61
N LEU A 205 12.11 -4.97 -28.91
CA LEU A 205 11.76 -3.66 -29.49
C LEU A 205 10.30 -3.25 -29.23
N GLU A 206 9.37 -4.22 -29.21
CA GLU A 206 7.95 -3.97 -28.91
C GLU A 206 7.70 -3.30 -27.54
N TYR A 207 8.62 -3.44 -26.59
CA TYR A 207 8.48 -2.84 -25.26
C TYR A 207 9.26 -1.55 -25.11
N VAL A 208 10.43 -1.44 -25.74
CA VAL A 208 11.43 -0.43 -25.32
C VAL A 208 12.10 0.34 -26.45
N LYS A 209 11.64 0.21 -27.70
CA LYS A 209 12.27 0.90 -28.85
C LYS A 209 12.29 2.44 -28.72
N HIS A 210 11.36 3.01 -27.96
CA HIS A 210 11.23 4.45 -27.76
C HIS A 210 12.08 5.03 -26.64
N LEU A 211 12.77 4.17 -25.85
CA LEU A 211 13.62 4.63 -24.74
C LEU A 211 14.62 5.74 -25.12
N PRO A 212 15.32 5.72 -26.27
CA PRO A 212 16.27 6.78 -26.61
C PRO A 212 15.65 8.17 -26.78
N SER A 213 14.34 8.21 -27.01
CA SER A 213 13.61 9.41 -27.42
C SER A 213 12.77 10.02 -26.30
N VAL A 214 12.67 9.36 -25.14
CA VAL A 214 11.96 9.91 -23.98
C VAL A 214 12.82 10.91 -23.21
N ALA A 215 12.19 11.81 -22.44
CA ALA A 215 12.88 12.82 -21.65
C ALA A 215 13.79 12.19 -20.58
N GLY A 216 13.34 11.09 -19.98
CA GLY A 216 14.12 10.36 -18.99
C GLY A 216 13.48 9.04 -18.59
N ALA A 217 14.27 8.21 -17.91
CA ALA A 217 13.80 6.99 -17.27
C ALA A 217 13.96 7.10 -15.75
N MET A 218 12.94 6.70 -15.00
CA MET A 218 13.01 6.53 -13.55
C MET A 218 13.14 5.05 -13.23
N ILE A 219 14.09 4.69 -12.38
CA ILE A 219 14.39 3.30 -12.04
C ILE A 219 14.61 3.16 -10.53
N ASP A 220 14.08 2.09 -9.95
CA ASP A 220 13.94 1.96 -8.49
C ASP A 220 15.28 1.79 -7.72
N SER A 221 16.37 1.43 -8.40
CA SER A 221 17.68 1.27 -7.78
C SER A 221 18.85 1.45 -8.77
N HIS A 222 20.04 1.74 -8.25
CA HIS A 222 21.28 1.79 -9.05
C HIS A 222 21.58 0.46 -9.74
N VAL A 223 21.38 -0.67 -9.06
CA VAL A 223 21.60 -2.02 -9.62
C VAL A 223 20.65 -2.28 -10.78
N THR A 224 19.38 -1.92 -10.62
CA THR A 224 18.37 -2.05 -11.69
C THR A 224 18.69 -1.12 -12.85
N ALA A 225 19.16 0.10 -12.59
CA ALA A 225 19.53 1.05 -13.64
C ALA A 225 20.72 0.57 -14.46
N GLU A 226 21.76 0.03 -13.81
CA GLU A 226 22.90 -0.58 -14.48
C GLU A 226 22.47 -1.81 -15.30
N TYR A 227 21.62 -2.67 -14.73
CA TYR A 227 21.08 -3.82 -15.44
C TYR A 227 20.35 -3.42 -16.71
N TRP A 228 19.47 -2.42 -16.64
CA TRP A 228 18.77 -1.91 -17.83
C TRP A 228 19.73 -1.33 -18.85
N LYS A 229 20.66 -0.47 -18.43
CA LYS A 229 21.69 0.13 -19.30
C LYS A 229 22.50 -0.92 -20.06
N ASN A 230 22.98 -1.94 -19.37
CA ASN A 230 23.81 -2.98 -19.98
C ASN A 230 22.97 -3.85 -20.91
N ARG A 231 21.78 -4.28 -20.48
CA ARG A 231 20.94 -5.19 -21.27
C ARG A 231 20.32 -4.54 -22.50
N THR A 232 19.91 -3.27 -22.45
CA THR A 232 19.43 -2.56 -23.66
C THR A 232 20.56 -2.39 -24.67
N GLN A 233 21.78 -2.06 -24.21
CA GLN A 233 22.93 -1.89 -25.08
C GLN A 233 23.39 -3.24 -25.69
N GLU A 234 23.53 -4.28 -24.87
CA GLU A 234 24.02 -5.58 -25.32
C GLU A 234 23.04 -6.25 -26.30
N ARG A 235 21.75 -6.30 -25.94
CA ARG A 235 20.74 -7.07 -26.67
C ARG A 235 20.08 -6.31 -27.81
N LEU A 236 19.87 -5.00 -27.65
CA LEU A 236 19.09 -4.19 -28.58
C LEU A 236 19.88 -3.08 -29.25
N LYS A 237 21.11 -2.81 -28.81
CA LYS A 237 21.92 -1.65 -29.24
C LYS A 237 21.19 -0.31 -29.02
N ILE A 238 20.34 -0.28 -28.00
CA ILE A 238 19.55 0.88 -27.59
C ILE A 238 20.26 1.59 -26.44
N LYS A 239 20.50 2.89 -26.62
CA LYS A 239 21.00 3.77 -25.56
C LYS A 239 19.86 4.13 -24.61
N MET A 240 20.09 3.97 -23.30
CA MET A 240 19.18 4.48 -22.28
C MET A 240 19.11 6.01 -22.32
N PRO A 241 17.93 6.62 -22.06
CA PRO A 241 17.81 8.06 -21.87
C PRO A 241 18.50 8.49 -20.57
N GLU A 242 18.44 9.78 -20.24
CA GLU A 242 18.84 10.23 -18.92
C GLU A 242 18.08 9.42 -17.85
N THR A 243 18.84 8.80 -16.94
CA THR A 243 18.30 7.81 -16.02
C THR A 243 18.44 8.30 -14.59
N TYR A 244 17.32 8.37 -13.90
CA TYR A 244 17.20 8.83 -12.54
C TYR A 244 16.86 7.65 -11.63
N VAL A 245 17.67 7.48 -10.57
CA VAL A 245 17.38 6.45 -9.57
C VAL A 245 16.44 7.03 -8.53
N VAL A 246 15.27 6.40 -8.38
CA VAL A 246 14.21 6.84 -7.46
C VAL A 246 13.91 5.71 -6.50
N HIS A 247 14.42 5.81 -5.28
CA HIS A 247 14.10 4.82 -4.25
C HIS A 247 12.66 4.97 -3.78
N LEU A 248 11.97 3.83 -3.71
CA LEU A 248 10.58 3.79 -3.28
C LEU A 248 10.48 4.06 -1.78
N GLY A 249 9.54 4.94 -1.42
CA GLY A 249 9.20 5.21 -0.03
C GLY A 249 8.14 4.24 0.50
N ASN A 250 7.96 4.21 1.82
CA ASN A 250 6.82 3.58 2.47
C ASN A 250 5.75 4.61 2.78
N SER A 251 4.48 4.18 2.89
CA SER A 251 3.41 5.06 3.36
C SER A 251 3.70 5.50 4.80
N ASN A 252 3.77 6.82 5.01
CA ASN A 252 3.98 7.39 6.34
C ASN A 252 2.88 6.98 7.33
N GLU A 253 1.64 6.90 6.88
CA GLU A 253 0.49 6.49 7.69
C GLU A 253 0.67 5.04 8.18
N LEU A 254 1.02 4.12 7.29
CA LEU A 254 1.28 2.73 7.66
C LEU A 254 2.49 2.59 8.58
N MET A 255 3.53 3.38 8.34
CA MET A 255 4.73 3.39 9.19
C MET A 255 4.42 3.89 10.61
N GLN A 256 3.60 4.93 10.75
CA GLN A 256 3.18 5.45 12.07
C GLN A 256 2.43 4.38 12.87
N VAL A 257 1.52 3.64 12.23
CA VAL A 257 0.81 2.52 12.88
C VAL A 257 1.78 1.39 13.25
N ALA A 258 2.75 1.09 12.38
CA ALA A 258 3.75 0.04 12.63
C ALA A 258 4.75 0.39 13.74
N GLU A 259 4.97 1.68 13.99
CA GLU A 259 5.89 2.20 15.02
C GLU A 259 5.24 2.36 16.40
N ASP A 260 3.90 2.29 16.50
CA ASP A 260 3.22 2.26 17.79
C ASP A 260 3.60 0.99 18.57
N SER A 261 4.36 1.19 19.64
CA SER A 261 4.88 0.09 20.48
C SER A 261 3.80 -0.78 21.13
N VAL A 262 2.64 -0.20 21.48
CA VAL A 262 1.54 -0.91 22.13
C VAL A 262 0.78 -1.72 21.10
N ALA A 263 0.39 -1.08 19.98
CA ALA A 263 -0.28 -1.76 18.88
C ALA A 263 0.59 -2.90 18.33
N LYS A 264 1.89 -2.65 18.12
CA LYS A 264 2.86 -3.65 17.67
C LYS A 264 2.95 -4.86 18.61
N ARG A 265 2.96 -4.63 19.93
CA ARG A 265 3.01 -5.73 20.91
C ARG A 265 1.73 -6.57 20.88
N VAL A 266 0.56 -5.91 20.91
CA VAL A 266 -0.75 -6.58 20.88
C VAL A 266 -0.93 -7.36 19.58
N LEU A 267 -0.63 -6.75 18.42
CA LEU A 267 -0.69 -7.41 17.12
C LEU A 267 0.29 -8.58 17.02
N ARG A 268 1.51 -8.42 17.54
CA ARG A 268 2.48 -9.52 17.58
C ARG A 268 1.96 -10.71 18.38
N GLU A 269 1.43 -10.49 19.57
CA GLU A 269 0.89 -11.56 20.42
C GLU A 269 -0.28 -12.25 19.71
N HIS A 270 -1.23 -11.49 19.18
CA HIS A 270 -2.39 -12.01 18.47
C HIS A 270 -2.03 -12.82 17.21
N VAL A 271 -1.13 -12.31 16.37
CA VAL A 271 -0.68 -13.01 15.15
C VAL A 271 0.08 -14.29 15.50
N ARG A 272 0.88 -14.29 16.56
CA ARG A 272 1.61 -15.50 16.98
C ARG A 272 0.66 -16.54 17.56
N GLU A 273 -0.29 -16.13 18.38
CA GLU A 273 -1.33 -17.00 18.93
C GLU A 273 -2.15 -17.66 17.82
N SER A 274 -2.59 -16.90 16.82
CA SER A 274 -3.37 -17.43 15.69
C SER A 274 -2.58 -18.42 14.82
N LEU A 275 -1.25 -18.31 14.81
CA LEU A 275 -0.34 -19.24 14.15
C LEU A 275 0.08 -20.43 15.03
N GLY A 276 -0.35 -20.48 16.30
CA GLY A 276 0.07 -21.50 17.26
C GLY A 276 1.53 -21.40 17.69
N VAL A 277 2.13 -20.21 17.59
CA VAL A 277 3.54 -19.94 17.88
C VAL A 277 3.66 -19.26 19.24
N ARG A 278 4.54 -19.74 20.12
CA ARG A 278 4.72 -19.16 21.46
C ARG A 278 5.55 -17.89 21.41
N ASN A 279 5.51 -17.04 22.44
CA ASN A 279 6.25 -15.77 22.44
C ASN A 279 7.78 -15.93 22.39
N ASP A 280 8.31 -17.02 22.94
CA ASP A 280 9.73 -17.36 23.01
C ASP A 280 10.29 -18.05 21.75
N ASP A 281 9.41 -18.56 20.87
CA ASP A 281 9.83 -19.25 19.66
C ASP A 281 10.44 -18.27 18.62
N LEU A 282 11.31 -18.77 17.74
CA LEU A 282 11.80 -18.01 16.59
C LEU A 282 10.85 -18.17 15.40
N LEU A 283 10.39 -17.06 14.83
CA LEU A 283 9.49 -17.06 13.68
C LEU A 283 10.14 -16.35 12.49
N PHE A 284 10.35 -17.09 11.41
CA PHE A 284 10.78 -16.56 10.12
C PHE A 284 9.55 -16.42 9.23
N ALA A 285 9.33 -15.24 8.67
CA ALA A 285 8.19 -14.96 7.82
C ALA A 285 8.65 -14.56 6.41
N LEU A 286 7.94 -15.07 5.40
CA LEU A 286 8.08 -14.67 4.02
C LEU A 286 6.69 -14.26 3.51
N ILE A 287 6.56 -12.98 3.14
CA ILE A 287 5.29 -12.38 2.70
C ILE A 287 5.47 -11.81 1.31
N ASN A 288 4.95 -12.48 0.29
CA ASN A 288 4.99 -12.04 -1.11
C ASN A 288 4.07 -12.87 -2.01
N SER A 289 3.83 -12.40 -3.23
CA SER A 289 3.29 -13.23 -4.31
C SER A 289 4.19 -14.44 -4.57
N VAL A 290 3.60 -15.62 -4.74
CA VAL A 290 4.35 -16.87 -4.98
C VAL A 290 4.89 -16.87 -6.41
N SER A 291 6.21 -16.76 -6.57
CA SER A 291 6.86 -16.80 -7.87
C SER A 291 8.35 -17.11 -7.75
N ARG A 292 8.91 -17.85 -8.72
CA ARG A 292 10.32 -18.29 -8.68
C ARG A 292 11.33 -17.17 -8.41
N GLY A 293 11.07 -15.96 -8.92
CA GLY A 293 11.95 -14.80 -8.72
C GLY A 293 12.00 -14.25 -7.29
N LYS A 294 11.14 -14.72 -6.39
CA LYS A 294 11.05 -14.26 -5.00
C LYS A 294 11.73 -15.23 -4.00
N GLY A 295 12.24 -16.37 -4.49
CA GLY A 295 13.14 -17.24 -3.72
C GLY A 295 12.48 -18.01 -2.57
N GLN A 296 11.18 -18.31 -2.65
CA GLN A 296 10.49 -19.13 -1.63
C GLN A 296 11.10 -20.53 -1.51
N ASP A 297 11.52 -21.10 -2.63
CA ASP A 297 12.22 -22.38 -2.72
C ASP A 297 13.56 -22.33 -1.98
N LEU A 298 14.33 -21.26 -2.20
CA LEU A 298 15.60 -21.03 -1.51
C LEU A 298 15.39 -20.84 -0.01
N PHE A 299 14.39 -20.04 0.39
CA PHE A 299 14.05 -19.82 1.80
C PHE A 299 13.70 -21.14 2.50
N LEU A 300 12.81 -21.94 1.92
CA LEU A 300 12.39 -23.23 2.49
C LEU A 300 13.55 -24.22 2.60
N ARG A 301 14.38 -24.30 1.56
CA ARG A 301 15.57 -25.16 1.56
C ARG A 301 16.56 -24.74 2.65
N SER A 302 16.88 -23.45 2.74
CA SER A 302 17.77 -22.93 3.77
C SER A 302 17.21 -23.13 5.18
N PHE A 303 15.90 -22.96 5.37
CA PHE A 303 15.26 -23.22 6.64
C PHE A 303 15.36 -24.70 7.04
N TYR A 304 15.09 -25.61 6.11
CA TYR A 304 15.25 -27.05 6.33
C TYR A 304 16.71 -27.44 6.64
N ASP A 305 17.67 -26.92 5.88
CA ASP A 305 19.10 -27.18 6.08
C ASP A 305 19.55 -26.66 7.47
N ALA A 306 19.04 -25.51 7.91
CA ALA A 306 19.30 -24.99 9.25
C ALA A 306 18.76 -25.92 10.35
N LEU A 307 17.56 -26.47 10.19
CA LEU A 307 17.00 -27.45 11.13
C LEU A 307 17.87 -28.72 11.21
N GLN A 308 18.38 -29.21 10.08
CA GLN A 308 19.30 -30.36 10.08
C GLN A 308 20.61 -30.03 10.79
N LEU A 309 21.18 -28.84 10.55
CA LEU A 309 22.42 -28.40 11.18
C LEU A 309 22.27 -28.31 12.71
N ILE A 310 21.17 -27.74 13.20
CA ILE A 310 20.84 -27.65 14.63
C ILE A 310 20.83 -29.05 15.25
N LYS A 311 20.15 -30.00 14.60
CA LYS A 311 20.06 -31.39 15.06
C LYS A 311 21.42 -32.08 15.10
N GLN A 312 22.22 -31.93 14.04
CA GLN A 312 23.55 -32.56 13.93
C GLN A 312 24.53 -32.00 14.97
N LYS A 313 24.54 -30.68 15.15
CA LYS A 313 25.43 -30.00 16.10
C LYS A 313 24.90 -29.98 17.54
N LYS A 314 23.72 -30.56 17.80
CA LYS A 314 23.05 -30.57 19.11
C LYS A 314 22.94 -29.16 19.71
N MET A 315 22.65 -28.18 18.86
CA MET A 315 22.54 -26.79 19.31
C MET A 315 21.28 -26.61 20.17
N GLN A 316 21.43 -25.88 21.28
CA GLN A 316 20.28 -25.44 22.08
C GLN A 316 19.76 -24.13 21.50
N VAL A 317 18.61 -24.18 20.83
CA VAL A 317 17.90 -23.02 20.28
C VAL A 317 16.42 -23.11 20.65
N PRO A 318 15.69 -21.97 20.76
CA PRO A 318 14.25 -22.01 20.87
C PRO A 318 13.62 -22.74 19.67
N PRO A 319 12.35 -23.19 19.74
CA PRO A 319 11.66 -23.73 18.58
C PRO A 319 11.66 -22.74 17.41
N LEU A 320 11.93 -23.24 16.20
CA LEU A 320 11.93 -22.45 14.96
C LEU A 320 10.66 -22.74 14.16
N HIS A 321 10.02 -21.69 13.67
CA HIS A 321 8.86 -21.75 12.78
C HIS A 321 9.12 -20.93 11.51
N ALA A 322 8.58 -21.41 10.40
CA ALA A 322 8.54 -20.69 9.14
C ALA A 322 7.08 -20.46 8.75
N VAL A 323 6.73 -19.21 8.41
CA VAL A 323 5.41 -18.84 7.91
C VAL A 323 5.56 -18.21 6.54
N ILE A 324 4.79 -18.71 5.59
CA ILE A 324 4.76 -18.23 4.21
C ILE A 324 3.35 -17.73 3.94
N VAL A 325 3.23 -16.45 3.64
CA VAL A 325 1.96 -15.82 3.25
C VAL A 325 2.11 -15.31 1.82
N GLY A 326 1.32 -15.88 0.93
CA GLY A 326 1.37 -15.53 -0.48
C GLY A 326 0.26 -16.21 -1.27
N SER A 327 -0.11 -15.60 -2.38
CA SER A 327 -1.00 -16.19 -3.38
C SER A 327 -0.29 -16.31 -4.72
N ASP A 328 -0.67 -17.32 -5.49
CA ASP A 328 -0.34 -17.39 -6.92
C ASP A 328 -1.41 -16.63 -7.69
N MET A 329 -1.19 -15.33 -7.89
CA MET A 329 -2.10 -14.49 -8.69
C MET A 329 -1.99 -14.78 -10.19
N SER A 330 -1.03 -15.61 -10.63
CA SER A 330 -0.93 -16.10 -12.01
C SER A 330 -1.77 -17.35 -12.28
N ALA A 331 -2.57 -17.83 -11.31
CA ALA A 331 -3.64 -18.79 -11.56
C ALA A 331 -4.86 -18.19 -12.30
N HIS A 332 -4.78 -16.92 -12.73
CA HIS A 332 -5.65 -16.40 -13.79
C HIS A 332 -5.10 -16.83 -15.15
N THR A 333 -5.92 -17.65 -15.81
CA THR A 333 -5.89 -18.13 -17.20
C THR A 333 -4.84 -17.46 -18.08
N LYS A 334 -3.91 -18.28 -18.61
CA LYS A 334 -3.20 -17.95 -19.85
C LYS A 334 -4.24 -17.46 -20.86
N LEU A 335 -4.21 -16.17 -21.19
CA LEU A 335 -4.79 -15.71 -22.44
C LEU A 335 -3.93 -16.32 -23.54
N GLU A 336 -4.43 -17.38 -24.17
CA GLU A 336 -4.02 -17.69 -25.53
C GLU A 336 -4.51 -16.52 -26.40
N MET A 337 -3.58 -15.89 -27.14
CA MET A 337 -3.91 -14.93 -28.19
C MET A 337 -4.38 -15.66 -29.44
#